data_AF-A0A6I1JD10-F1
#
_entry.id   AF-A0A6I1JD10-F1
#
_cell.length_a   1.000
_cell.length_b   1.000
_cell.length_c   1.000
_cell.angle_alpha   90.00
_cell.angle_beta   90.00
_cell.angle_gamma   90.00
#
_symmetry.space_group_name_H-M   'P 1'
#
loop_
_entity.id
_entity.type
_entity.pdbx_description
1 polymer ?
#
loop_
_entity_poly.entity_id
_entity_poly.type
_entity_poly.pdbx_seq_one_letter_code
_entity_poly.pdbx_strand_id
1 'polypeptide(L)'
;MDAVRTRVAALVTDGTIAARDGKAEAARAVVADLERLRDDIRMEYDVRIVSRPGESTGVWRRPRRNPNAMNYYLVVEAIGRDGRPLSRSITSEEDATTRVVTKCESLYRLVEADKRDDGIVQNAILGRKLRGQLDPTWRETLPGGAITSW
;
A
#
# COMPACT_ATOMS: atom_id res chain seq x y z
N MET A 1 2.60 -10.71 -12.96
CA MET A 1 1.41 -11.20 -13.70
C MET A 1 0.97 -12.58 -13.22
N ASP A 2 1.88 -13.48 -12.86
CA ASP A 2 1.50 -14.85 -12.46
C ASP A 2 0.70 -14.91 -11.15
N ALA A 3 1.05 -14.09 -10.15
CA ALA A 3 0.30 -14.05 -8.88
C ALA A 3 -1.20 -13.71 -9.05
N VAL A 4 -1.55 -12.80 -9.96
CA VAL A 4 -2.96 -12.46 -10.25
C VAL A 4 -3.68 -13.65 -10.87
N ARG A 5 -3.07 -14.30 -11.87
CA ARG A 5 -3.66 -15.48 -12.51
C ARG A 5 -3.86 -16.62 -11.51
N THR A 6 -2.87 -16.89 -10.66
CA THR A 6 -2.97 -17.89 -9.61
C THR A 6 -4.14 -17.59 -8.67
N ARG A 7 -4.28 -16.33 -8.22
CA ARG A 7 -5.37 -15.94 -7.33
C ARG A 7 -6.75 -16.03 -7.99
N VAL A 8 -6.87 -15.62 -9.25
CA VAL A 8 -8.11 -15.78 -10.05
C VAL A 8 -8.46 -17.26 -10.20
N ALA A 9 -7.49 -18.12 -10.54
CA ALA A 9 -7.72 -19.54 -10.72
C ALA A 9 -8.20 -20.23 -9.43
N ALA A 10 -7.62 -19.87 -8.28
CA ALA A 10 -8.06 -20.36 -6.98
C ALA A 10 -9.52 -19.96 -6.69
N LEU A 11 -9.85 -18.67 -6.82
CA LEU A 11 -11.21 -18.18 -6.61
C LEU A 11 -12.23 -18.86 -7.56
N VAL A 12 -11.91 -18.98 -8.85
CA VAL A 12 -12.79 -19.65 -9.82
C VAL A 12 -13.02 -21.13 -9.44
N THR A 13 -11.98 -21.82 -8.96
CA THR A 13 -12.09 -23.20 -8.49
C THR A 13 -13.02 -23.30 -7.29
N ASP A 14 -12.80 -22.46 -6.28
CA ASP A 14 -13.59 -22.45 -5.04
C ASP A 14 -15.06 -22.12 -5.31
N GLY A 15 -15.33 -21.10 -6.14
CA GLY A 15 -16.68 -20.70 -6.52
C GLY A 15 -17.41 -21.78 -7.30
N THR A 16 -16.70 -22.49 -8.18
CA THR A 16 -17.27 -23.61 -8.95
C THR A 16 -17.64 -24.78 -8.05
N ILE A 17 -16.79 -25.12 -7.07
CA ILE A 17 -17.08 -26.17 -6.07
C ILE A 17 -18.30 -25.76 -5.23
N ALA A 18 -18.31 -24.53 -4.71
CA ALA A 18 -19.43 -24.04 -3.90
C ALA A 18 -20.76 -24.06 -4.68
N ALA A 19 -20.75 -23.65 -5.95
CA ALA A 19 -21.93 -23.69 -6.80
C ALA A 19 -22.43 -25.12 -7.06
N ARG A 20 -21.51 -26.06 -7.35
CA ARG A 20 -21.84 -27.48 -7.55
C ARG A 20 -22.44 -28.13 -6.31
N ASP A 21 -21.94 -27.78 -5.12
CA ASP A 21 -22.41 -28.29 -3.83
C ASP A 21 -23.73 -27.63 -3.36
N GLY A 22 -24.33 -26.73 -4.15
CA GLY A 22 -25.54 -25.99 -3.76
C GLY A 22 -25.31 -24.93 -2.67
N LYS A 23 -24.05 -24.61 -2.35
CA LYS A 23 -23.66 -23.62 -1.34
C LYS A 23 -23.74 -22.20 -1.91
N ALA A 24 -24.97 -21.75 -2.18
CA ALA A 24 -25.23 -20.51 -2.91
C ALA A 24 -24.61 -19.27 -2.25
N GLU A 25 -24.58 -19.19 -0.92
CA GLU A 25 -23.95 -18.06 -0.21
C GLU A 25 -22.43 -18.03 -0.41
N ALA A 26 -21.76 -19.17 -0.27
CA ALA A 26 -20.32 -19.27 -0.50
C ALA A 26 -19.95 -18.95 -1.96
N ALA A 27 -20.75 -19.41 -2.92
CA ALA A 27 -20.54 -19.07 -4.34
C ALA A 27 -20.67 -17.55 -4.58
N ARG A 28 -21.66 -16.88 -3.97
CA ARG A 28 -21.81 -15.42 -4.04
C ARG A 28 -20.64 -14.67 -3.39
N ALA A 29 -20.13 -15.17 -2.26
CA ALA A 29 -18.96 -14.58 -1.61
C ALA A 29 -17.74 -14.61 -2.55
N VAL A 30 -17.50 -15.73 -3.25
CA VAL A 30 -16.41 -15.82 -4.22
C VAL A 30 -16.58 -14.85 -5.40
N VAL A 31 -17.81 -14.63 -5.88
CA VAL A 31 -18.08 -13.62 -6.92
C VAL A 31 -17.70 -12.23 -6.42
N ALA A 32 -18.10 -11.86 -5.19
CA ALA A 32 -17.71 -10.60 -4.59
C ALA A 32 -16.18 -10.46 -4.45
N ASP A 33 -15.48 -11.56 -4.14
CA ASP A 33 -14.02 -11.59 -4.05
C ASP A 33 -13.35 -11.36 -5.42
N LEU A 34 -13.90 -11.93 -6.49
CA LEU A 34 -13.45 -11.70 -7.86
C LEU A 34 -13.70 -10.25 -8.30
N GLU A 35 -14.83 -9.65 -7.91
CA GLU A 35 -15.12 -8.24 -8.19
C GLU A 35 -14.15 -7.31 -7.47
N ARG A 36 -13.87 -7.56 -6.18
CA ARG A 36 -12.86 -6.83 -5.41
C ARG A 36 -11.48 -6.95 -6.05
N LEU A 37 -11.08 -8.17 -6.43
CA LEU A 37 -9.79 -8.41 -7.10
C LEU A 37 -9.70 -7.66 -8.43
N ARG A 38 -10.77 -7.67 -9.24
CA ARG A 38 -10.87 -6.94 -10.50
C ARG A 38 -10.69 -5.44 -10.27
N ASP A 39 -11.35 -4.89 -9.26
CA ASP A 39 -11.31 -3.46 -8.98
C ASP A 39 -9.93 -3.05 -8.44
N ASP A 40 -9.34 -3.88 -7.59
CA ASP A 40 -7.96 -3.72 -7.11
C ASP A 40 -6.95 -3.71 -8.26
N ILE A 41 -6.97 -4.70 -9.17
CA ILE A 41 -6.00 -4.73 -10.28
C ILE A 41 -6.25 -3.64 -11.34
N ARG A 42 -7.45 -3.07 -11.40
CA ARG A 42 -7.76 -1.93 -12.27
C ARG A 42 -7.26 -0.60 -11.71
N MET A 43 -7.09 -0.52 -10.39
CA MET A 43 -6.65 0.69 -9.72
C MET A 43 -5.19 1.00 -10.04
N GLU A 44 -4.95 2.23 -10.48
CA GLU A 44 -3.64 2.74 -10.82
C GLU A 44 -3.34 3.97 -9.96
N TYR A 45 -2.15 3.99 -9.35
CA TYR A 45 -1.70 5.11 -8.54
C TYR A 45 -0.18 5.18 -8.43
N ASP A 46 0.32 6.38 -8.19
CA ASP A 46 1.67 6.62 -7.73
C ASP A 46 1.69 6.63 -6.19
N VAL A 47 2.68 6.03 -5.56
CA VAL A 47 2.98 6.27 -4.14
C VAL A 47 3.91 7.46 -4.08
N ARG A 48 3.46 8.56 -3.48
CA ARG A 48 4.17 9.84 -3.45
C ARG A 48 4.49 10.29 -2.04
N ILE A 49 5.68 10.85 -1.84
CA ILE A 49 6.09 11.54 -0.62
C ILE A 49 5.28 12.83 -0.49
N VAL A 50 4.78 13.09 0.72
CA VAL A 50 4.14 14.36 1.07
C VAL A 50 5.20 15.44 1.29
N SER A 51 5.15 16.52 0.50
CA SER A 51 6.14 17.61 0.55
C SER A 51 5.52 19.02 0.49
N ARG A 52 4.21 19.15 0.77
CA ARG A 52 3.51 20.44 0.70
C ARG A 52 3.71 21.29 1.97
N PRO A 53 3.67 22.64 1.86
CA PRO A 53 3.90 23.53 3.01
C PRO A 53 2.96 23.24 4.18
N GLY A 54 3.52 23.24 5.40
CA GLY A 54 2.77 22.98 6.63
C GLY A 54 2.51 21.51 6.95
N GLU A 55 2.95 20.56 6.09
CA GLU A 55 2.86 19.13 6.36
C GLU A 55 4.23 18.50 6.61
N SER A 56 4.27 17.52 7.52
CA SER A 56 5.47 16.71 7.72
C SER A 56 5.68 15.75 6.56
N THR A 57 6.91 15.69 6.05
CA THR A 57 7.34 14.70 5.04
C THR A 57 7.75 13.38 5.68
N GLY A 58 8.07 13.38 6.97
CA GLY A 58 8.54 12.19 7.65
C GLY A 58 8.74 12.40 9.13
N VAL A 59 8.80 11.31 9.88
CA VAL A 59 8.89 11.33 11.35
C VAL A 59 9.95 10.36 11.84
N TRP A 60 10.53 10.74 12.98
CA TRP A 60 11.39 9.86 13.75
C TRP A 60 10.55 9.06 14.74
N ARG A 61 10.73 7.74 14.73
CA ARG A 61 10.00 6.80 15.58
C ARG A 61 10.97 5.87 16.28
N ARG A 62 10.78 5.72 17.59
CA ARG A 62 11.46 4.73 18.41
C ARG A 62 10.56 3.50 18.54
N PRO A 63 10.87 2.35 17.89
CA PRO A 63 9.98 1.20 17.87
C PRO A 63 9.77 0.62 19.27
N ARG A 64 8.52 0.24 19.61
CA ARG A 64 8.22 -0.40 20.92
C ARG A 64 8.99 -1.70 21.13
N ARG A 65 9.17 -2.48 20.06
CA ARG A 65 9.88 -3.78 20.09
C ARG A 65 11.40 -3.66 20.14
N ASN A 66 11.95 -2.52 19.72
CA ASN A 66 13.38 -2.24 19.81
C ASN A 66 13.59 -0.77 20.22
N PRO A 67 13.48 -0.45 21.52
CA PRO A 67 13.59 0.91 22.00
C PRO A 67 14.96 1.55 21.77
N ASN A 68 16.00 0.77 21.46
CA ASN A 68 17.34 1.29 21.14
C ASN A 68 17.49 1.68 19.67
N ALA A 69 16.55 1.27 18.80
CA ALA A 69 16.51 1.70 17.41
C ALA A 69 15.82 3.06 17.27
N MET A 70 16.24 3.80 16.27
CA MET A 70 15.58 5.01 15.80
C MET A 70 15.31 4.84 14.30
N ASN A 71 14.04 4.77 13.94
CA ASN A 71 13.60 4.59 12.57
C ASN A 71 13.09 5.92 12.02
N TYR A 72 13.35 6.19 10.75
CA TYR A 72 12.77 7.32 10.02
C TYR A 72 11.73 6.81 9.04
N TYR A 73 10.52 7.35 9.11
CA TYR A 73 9.43 7.03 8.20
C TYR A 73 9.11 8.24 7.33
N LEU A 74 8.73 8.00 6.08
CA LEU A 74 8.20 9.03 5.20
C LEU A 74 6.70 8.99 5.17
N VAL A 75 6.07 10.15 5.27
CA VAL A 75 4.64 10.30 5.03
C VAL A 75 4.40 10.23 3.52
N VAL A 76 3.57 9.29 3.10
CA VAL A 76 3.26 9.02 1.70
C VAL A 76 1.76 8.95 1.44
N GLU A 77 1.38 9.24 0.20
CA GLU A 77 0.01 9.17 -0.30
C GLU A 77 -0.05 8.28 -1.55
N ALA A 78 -1.12 7.51 -1.70
CA ALA A 78 -1.48 6.93 -2.99
C ALA A 78 -2.21 7.99 -3.81
N ILE A 79 -1.62 8.45 -4.91
CA ILE A 79 -2.18 9.47 -5.79
C ILE A 79 -2.69 8.82 -7.06
N GLY A 80 -4.00 8.93 -7.30
CA GLY A 80 -4.66 8.42 -8.49
C GLY A 80 -4.27 9.17 -9.76
N ARG A 81 -4.66 8.64 -10.92
CA ARG A 81 -4.41 9.29 -12.23
C ARG A 81 -5.09 10.64 -12.40
N ASP A 82 -6.15 10.89 -11.63
CA ASP A 82 -6.84 12.18 -11.54
C ASP A 82 -6.09 13.20 -10.67
N GLY A 83 -4.94 12.82 -10.12
CA GLY A 83 -4.13 13.65 -9.23
C GLY A 83 -4.67 13.72 -7.79
N ARG A 84 -5.71 12.95 -7.46
CA ARG A 84 -6.34 12.98 -6.12
C ARG A 84 -5.79 11.88 -5.22
N PRO A 85 -5.67 12.13 -3.90
CA PRO A 85 -5.34 11.09 -2.94
C PRO A 85 -6.42 10.00 -2.89
N LEU A 86 -5.98 8.75 -2.80
CA LEU A 86 -6.83 7.57 -2.66
C LEU A 86 -6.72 7.04 -1.23
N SER A 87 -7.87 6.70 -0.63
CA SER A 87 -7.87 5.98 0.63
C SER A 87 -7.42 4.53 0.42
N ARG A 88 -6.48 4.08 1.25
CA ARG A 88 -5.93 2.73 1.21
C ARG A 88 -6.09 2.03 2.55
N SER A 89 -6.38 0.74 2.48
CA SER A 89 -6.31 -0.15 3.63
C SER A 89 -4.85 -0.50 3.89
N ILE A 90 -4.31 -0.05 5.02
CA ILE A 90 -2.90 -0.22 5.41
C ILE A 90 -2.86 -0.91 6.77
N THR A 91 -2.07 -1.98 6.87
CA THR A 91 -1.78 -2.65 8.14
C THR A 91 -0.53 -2.04 8.76
N SER A 92 -0.67 -1.54 9.97
CA SER A 92 0.44 -0.94 10.72
C SER A 92 1.38 -2.00 11.27
N GLU A 93 2.68 -1.82 11.12
CA GLU A 93 3.68 -2.74 11.69
C GLU A 93 3.80 -2.65 13.22
N GLU A 94 3.37 -1.53 13.82
CA GLU A 94 3.51 -1.30 15.26
C GLU A 94 2.47 -2.06 16.09
N ASP A 95 1.25 -2.18 15.56
CA ASP A 95 0.09 -2.74 16.28
C ASP A 95 -0.67 -3.80 15.48
N ALA A 96 -0.21 -4.15 14.27
CA ALA A 96 -0.85 -5.08 13.34
C ALA A 96 -2.30 -4.72 12.97
N THR A 97 -2.74 -3.48 13.24
CA THR A 97 -4.10 -3.05 12.97
C THR A 97 -4.21 -2.47 11.56
N THR A 98 -5.24 -2.88 10.84
CA THR A 98 -5.56 -2.37 9.50
C THR A 98 -6.47 -1.14 9.61
N ARG A 99 -6.06 -0.04 8.97
CA ARG A 99 -6.84 1.21 8.92
C ARG A 99 -6.98 1.70 7.49
N VAL A 100 -8.12 2.32 7.19
CA VAL A 100 -8.34 3.02 5.92
C VAL A 100 -7.82 4.45 6.07
N VAL A 101 -6.73 4.75 5.38
CA VAL A 101 -6.04 6.04 5.48
C VAL A 101 -5.73 6.60 4.11
N THR A 102 -5.79 7.91 3.98
CA THR A 102 -5.38 8.61 2.75
C THR A 102 -3.87 8.91 2.75
N LYS A 103 -3.27 8.95 3.94
CA LYS A 103 -1.83 9.09 4.19
C LYS A 103 -1.37 7.95 5.08
N CYS A 104 -0.24 7.35 4.78
CA CYS A 104 0.44 6.44 5.70
C CYS A 104 1.92 6.78 5.72
N GLU A 105 2.62 6.22 6.69
CA GLU A 105 4.06 6.33 6.79
C GLU A 105 4.72 5.05 6.29
N SER A 106 5.75 5.16 5.45
CA SER A 106 6.50 4.00 4.93
C SER A 106 7.96 4.11 5.35
N LEU A 107 8.55 2.99 5.80
CA LEU A 107 9.94 2.97 6.27
C LEU A 107 10.88 3.28 5.11
N TYR A 108 11.63 4.37 5.24
CA TYR A 108 12.53 4.81 4.18
C TYR A 108 13.80 5.39 4.77
N ARG A 109 14.91 4.65 4.60
CA ARG A 109 16.22 5.07 5.10
C ARG A 109 16.94 6.06 4.17
N LEU A 110 16.52 6.22 2.92
CA LEU A 110 17.29 6.90 1.87
C LEU A 110 16.92 8.38 1.59
N VAL A 111 15.86 8.95 2.18
CA VAL A 111 15.45 10.36 1.95
C VAL A 111 16.04 11.33 2.97
N GLU A 112 16.57 10.84 4.10
CA GLU A 112 17.21 11.73 5.08
C GLU A 112 18.41 12.48 4.46
N ALA A 113 19.16 11.82 3.56
CA ALA A 113 20.30 12.42 2.88
C ALA A 113 19.89 13.48 1.85
N ASP A 114 18.85 13.21 1.03
CA ASP A 114 18.33 14.12 -0.01
C ASP A 114 17.79 15.43 0.61
N LYS A 115 17.06 15.34 1.72
CA LYS A 115 16.50 16.50 2.41
C LYS A 115 17.52 17.41 3.09
N ARG A 116 18.71 16.89 3.44
CA ARG A 116 19.75 17.69 4.09
C ARG A 116 20.42 18.69 3.14
N ASP A 117 20.25 18.54 1.83
CA ASP A 117 20.96 19.35 0.84
C ASP A 117 20.25 20.68 0.53
N ASP A 118 18.96 20.67 0.18
CA ASP A 118 18.22 21.87 -0.21
C ASP A 118 16.77 21.97 0.35
N GLY A 119 16.32 20.96 1.11
CA GLY A 119 14.96 20.88 1.64
C GLY A 119 13.88 20.50 0.62
N ILE A 120 14.24 20.14 -0.62
CA ILE A 120 13.34 19.79 -1.71
C ILE A 120 13.44 18.29 -1.99
N VAL A 121 12.31 17.58 -2.00
CA VAL A 121 12.29 16.18 -2.44
C VAL A 121 12.32 16.16 -3.96
N GLN A 122 13.49 15.92 -4.55
CA GLN A 122 13.66 15.94 -6.01
C GLN A 122 12.95 14.75 -6.70
N ASN A 123 12.75 13.65 -5.98
CA ASN A 123 12.06 12.45 -6.46
C ASN A 123 10.87 12.04 -5.58
N ALA A 124 9.76 12.78 -5.68
CA ALA A 124 8.60 12.54 -4.83
C ALA A 124 7.85 11.23 -5.11
N ILE A 125 8.10 10.50 -6.20
CA ILE A 125 7.41 9.24 -6.52
C ILE A 125 8.29 8.06 -6.09
N LEU A 126 7.85 7.30 -5.09
CA LEU A 126 8.56 6.14 -4.56
C LEU A 126 8.23 4.84 -5.29
N GLY A 127 7.01 4.75 -5.81
CA GLY A 127 6.52 3.55 -6.46
C GLY A 127 5.31 3.83 -7.32
N ARG A 128 4.99 2.87 -8.18
CA ARG A 128 3.83 2.95 -9.07
C ARG A 128 3.13 1.61 -9.12
N LYS A 129 1.81 1.63 -8.91
CA LYS A 129 0.95 0.48 -9.19
C LYS A 129 0.28 0.69 -10.54
N LEU A 130 0.62 -0.17 -11.49
CA LEU A 130 0.01 -0.21 -12.81
C LEU A 130 -1.18 -1.17 -12.84
N ARG A 131 -2.00 -1.04 -13.89
CA ARG A 131 -3.10 -1.97 -14.15
C ARG A 131 -2.56 -3.39 -14.30
N GLY A 132 -3.26 -4.35 -13.71
CA GLY A 132 -2.88 -5.75 -13.71
C GLY A 132 -1.85 -6.12 -12.64
N GLN A 133 -1.41 -5.17 -11.81
CA GLN A 133 -0.56 -5.43 -10.66
C GLN A 133 -1.39 -5.44 -9.36
N LEU A 134 -1.03 -6.31 -8.42
CA LEU A 134 -1.58 -6.32 -7.07
C LEU A 134 -0.92 -5.26 -6.20
N ASP A 135 0.41 -5.17 -6.31
CA ASP A 135 1.24 -4.32 -5.48
C ASP A 135 1.98 -3.27 -6.34
N PRO A 136 2.32 -2.11 -5.77
CA PRO A 136 3.19 -1.14 -6.42
C PRO A 136 4.57 -1.74 -6.74
N THR A 137 5.11 -1.39 -7.90
CA THR A 137 6.54 -1.55 -8.18
C THR A 137 7.28 -0.36 -7.58
N TRP A 138 8.22 -0.64 -6.67
CA TRP A 138 9.02 0.37 -5.98
C TRP A 138 10.27 0.71 -6.78
N ARG A 139 10.65 1.99 -6.80
CA ARG A 139 11.88 2.45 -7.47
C ARG A 139 13.15 2.03 -6.72
N GLU A 140 13.03 1.89 -5.41
CA GLU A 140 14.09 1.44 -4.52
C GLU A 140 13.58 0.30 -3.64
N THR A 141 14.49 -0.55 -3.18
CA THR A 141 14.15 -1.62 -2.23
C THR A 141 13.69 -1.00 -0.94
N LEU A 142 12.38 -1.05 -0.68
CA LEU A 142 11.85 -0.65 0.60
C LEU A 142 12.23 -1.71 1.65
N PRO A 143 12.78 -1.31 2.81
CA PRO A 143 13.01 -2.23 3.93
C PRO A 143 11.71 -2.85 4.49
N GLY A 144 10.53 -2.45 3.99
CA GLY A 144 9.21 -2.94 4.37
C GLY A 144 8.58 -2.12 5.50
N GLY A 145 7.29 -2.32 5.74
CA GLY A 145 6.59 -1.72 6.88
C GLY A 145 5.93 -0.38 6.60
N ALA A 146 4.71 -0.20 7.14
CA ALA A 146 4.01 1.06 7.17
C ALA A 146 3.42 1.32 8.56
N ILE A 147 3.34 2.58 8.99
CA ILE A 147 2.57 2.98 10.17
C ILE A 147 1.43 3.92 9.77
N THR A 148 0.37 3.95 10.58
CA THR A 148 -0.90 4.62 10.23
C THR A 148 -1.25 5.79 11.14
N SER A 149 -0.38 6.11 12.11
CA SER A 149 -0.55 7.21 13.06
C SER A 149 0.80 7.75 13.51
N TRP A 150 0.96 9.07 13.53
CA TRP A 150 2.18 9.76 13.94
C TRP A 150 1.90 11.00 14.79
#